data_AF-A0A6I4M0D0-F1
#
_entry.id   AF-A0A6I4M0D0-F1
#
_cell.length_a   1.000
_cell.length_b   1.000
_cell.length_c   1.000
_cell.angle_alpha   90.00
_cell.angle_beta   90.00
_cell.angle_gamma   90.00
#
_symmetry.space_group_name_H-M   'P 1'
#
loop_
_entity.id
_entity.type
_entity.pdbx_description
1 polymer ?
#
loop_
_entity_poly.entity_id
_entity_poly.type
_entity_poly.pdbx_seq_one_letter_code
_entity_poly.pdbx_strand_id
1 'polypeptide(L)'
;MAKQAAKREENGQVPAEHRGVVVGWTHHDFGSSIDLRIQSTKSQDALDHKQIDSHHFLMTYNQALLLAKFLLDSTKQTVPERRPLSIWRRLAARFGL
;
A
#
# COMPACT_ATOMS: atom_id res chain seq x y z
N MET A 1 2.71 49.61 31.00
CA MET A 1 2.63 48.15 31.30
C MET A 1 1.66 47.51 30.33
N ALA A 2 2.15 46.88 29.25
CA ALA A 2 1.30 46.22 28.27
C ALA A 2 1.39 44.70 28.48
N LYS A 3 0.27 44.07 28.85
CA LYS A 3 0.15 42.61 28.94
C LYS A 3 0.03 42.04 27.53
N GLN A 4 1.07 41.35 27.06
CA GLN A 4 1.01 40.56 25.84
C GLN A 4 0.11 39.35 26.08
N ALA A 5 -0.97 39.27 25.31
CA ALA A 5 -1.82 38.09 25.25
C ALA A 5 -1.01 36.93 24.67
N ALA A 6 -0.82 35.88 25.47
CA ALA A 6 -0.24 34.63 25.02
C ALA A 6 -1.22 33.97 24.04
N LYS A 7 -0.94 34.14 22.74
CA LYS A 7 -1.55 33.36 21.67
C LYS A 7 -1.05 31.93 21.83
N ARG A 8 -1.82 31.08 22.52
CA ARG A 8 -1.61 29.63 22.49
C ARG A 8 -1.86 29.17 21.07
N GLU A 9 -0.78 28.84 20.37
CA GLU A 9 -0.85 28.10 19.12
C GLU A 9 -1.31 26.69 19.46
N GLU A 10 -2.60 26.48 19.28
CA GLU A 10 -3.24 25.17 19.29
C GLU A 10 -2.72 24.41 18.06
N ASN A 11 -1.55 23.78 18.19
CA ASN A 11 -0.99 22.89 17.17
C ASN A 11 -1.74 21.56 17.20
N GLY A 12 -3.03 21.62 16.89
CA GLY A 12 -3.82 20.47 16.48
C GLY A 12 -3.45 20.15 15.04
N GLN A 13 -2.32 19.48 14.83
CA GLN A 13 -2.08 18.75 13.59
C GLN A 13 -3.18 17.69 13.49
N VAL A 14 -4.28 18.05 12.82
CA VAL A 14 -5.22 17.09 12.27
C VAL A 14 -4.38 16.12 11.45
N PRO A 15 -4.36 14.80 11.73
CA PRO A 15 -3.62 13.85 10.92
C PRO A 15 -4.03 14.10 9.49
N ALA A 16 -3.08 14.52 8.63
CA ALA A 16 -3.37 14.90 7.26
C ALA A 16 -4.22 13.78 6.67
N GLU A 17 -5.51 14.02 6.42
CA GLU A 17 -6.37 12.97 5.92
C GLU A 17 -5.71 12.44 4.65
N HIS A 18 -5.36 11.14 4.63
CA HIS A 18 -4.61 10.52 3.53
C HIS A 18 -5.55 10.37 2.33
N ARG A 19 -5.98 11.50 1.76
CA ARG A 19 -6.75 11.61 0.53
C ARG A 19 -5.77 11.51 -0.63
N GLY A 20 -5.58 10.29 -1.11
CA GLY A 20 -4.80 9.99 -2.29
C GLY A 20 -5.28 8.71 -2.95
N VAL A 21 -4.92 8.52 -4.21
CA VAL A 21 -5.15 7.28 -4.95
C VAL A 21 -3.93 6.39 -4.77
N VAL A 22 -4.15 5.12 -4.47
CA VAL A 22 -3.08 4.12 -4.41
C VAL A 22 -2.58 3.84 -5.82
N VAL A 23 -1.30 4.09 -6.05
CA VAL A 23 -0.64 3.90 -7.37
C VAL A 23 0.27 2.67 -7.40
N GLY A 24 0.61 2.14 -6.23
CA GLY A 24 1.44 0.95 -6.13
C GLY A 24 1.42 0.38 -4.73
N TRP A 25 1.76 -0.90 -4.63
CA TRP A 25 1.98 -1.57 -3.37
C TRP A 25 2.99 -2.69 -3.55
N THR A 26 3.75 -2.98 -2.51
CA THR A 26 4.67 -4.12 -2.46
C THR A 26 4.75 -4.63 -1.04
N HIS A 27 5.28 -5.84 -0.85
CA HIS A 27 5.52 -6.38 0.48
C HIS A 27 6.95 -6.89 0.59
N HIS A 28 7.49 -6.83 1.80
CA HIS A 28 8.72 -7.49 2.16
C HIS A 28 8.48 -8.44 3.33
N ASP A 29 9.01 -9.66 3.21
CA ASP A 29 9.00 -10.61 4.31
C ASP A 29 10.00 -10.15 5.38
N PHE A 30 9.57 -10.15 6.63
CA PHE A 30 10.36 -9.75 7.79
C PHE A 30 10.23 -10.80 8.90
N GLY A 31 10.80 -11.98 8.64
CA GLY A 31 10.81 -13.11 9.58
C GLY A 31 9.41 -13.66 9.82
N SER A 32 8.81 -13.31 10.95
CA SER A 32 7.43 -13.68 11.33
C SER A 32 6.37 -12.64 10.95
N SER A 33 6.80 -11.56 10.29
CA SER A 33 6.00 -10.40 9.97
C SER A 33 6.16 -10.04 8.48
N ILE A 34 5.24 -9.22 8.00
CA ILE A 34 5.26 -8.61 6.67
C ILE A 34 5.32 -7.09 6.86
N ASP A 35 6.19 -6.44 6.08
CA ASP A 35 6.09 -5.00 5.83
C ASP A 35 5.33 -4.76 4.52
N LEU A 36 4.12 -4.20 4.61
CA LEU A 36 3.33 -3.79 3.46
C LEU A 36 3.60 -2.31 3.17
N ARG A 37 4.25 -2.05 2.03
CA ARG A 37 4.46 -0.68 1.54
C ARG A 37 3.36 -0.30 0.57
N ILE A 38 2.57 0.72 0.91
CA ILE A 38 1.54 1.32 0.05
C ILE A 38 2.03 2.66 -0.45
N GLN A 39 1.91 2.89 -1.76
CA GLN A 39 2.30 4.13 -2.41
C GLN A 39 1.06 4.86 -2.93
N SER A 40 0.93 6.14 -2.60
CA SER A 40 -0.21 6.97 -2.98
C SER A 40 0.21 8.31 -3.54
N THR A 41 -0.64 8.89 -4.39
CA THR A 41 -0.51 10.26 -4.91
C THR A 41 -1.81 11.03 -4.73
N LYS A 42 -1.72 12.36 -4.60
CA LYS A 42 -2.88 13.25 -4.43
C LYS A 42 -3.49 13.69 -5.76
N SER A 43 -2.74 13.64 -6.85
CA SER A 43 -3.19 14.04 -8.19
C SER A 43 -2.35 13.39 -9.29
N GLN A 44 -2.85 13.43 -10.54
CA GLN A 44 -2.09 13.00 -11.71
C GLN A 44 -0.83 13.85 -11.91
N ASP A 45 -0.94 15.17 -11.74
CA ASP A 45 0.19 16.10 -11.82
C ASP A 45 1.30 15.75 -10.80
N ALA A 46 0.91 15.44 -9.56
CA ALA A 46 1.84 14.98 -8.53
C ALA A 46 2.52 13.66 -8.92
N LEU A 47 1.80 12.75 -9.58
CA LEU A 47 2.38 11.50 -10.08
C LEU A 47 3.44 11.74 -11.16
N ASP A 48 3.16 12.64 -12.10
CA ASP A 48 4.08 12.99 -13.20
C ASP A 48 5.36 13.64 -12.67
N HIS A 49 5.24 14.40 -11.58
CA HIS A 49 6.35 15.00 -10.84
C HIS A 49 6.98 14.08 -9.78
N LYS A 50 6.63 12.79 -9.76
CA LYS A 50 7.16 11.77 -8.81
C LYS A 50 6.94 12.10 -7.33
N GLN A 51 5.92 12.89 -7.02
CA GLN A 51 5.49 13.18 -5.66
C GLN A 51 4.62 12.03 -5.15
N ILE A 52 5.28 10.93 -4.77
CA ILE A 52 4.63 9.70 -4.31
C ILE A 52 4.88 9.54 -2.81
N ASP A 53 3.80 9.57 -2.04
CA ASP A 53 3.83 9.28 -0.61
C ASP A 53 3.91 7.76 -0.40
N SER A 54 4.75 7.31 0.54
CA SER A 54 4.92 5.89 0.86
C SER A 54 4.62 5.64 2.34
N HIS A 55 3.74 4.67 2.59
CA HIS A 55 3.31 4.27 3.93
C HIS A 55 3.67 2.81 4.17
N HIS A 56 4.29 2.53 5.31
CA HIS A 56 4.73 1.20 5.69
C HIS A 56 3.85 0.68 6.82
N PHE A 57 3.27 -0.49 6.62
CA PHE A 57 2.44 -1.18 7.59
C PHE A 57 3.13 -2.48 7.98
N LEU A 58 3.71 -2.51 9.17
CA LEU A 58 4.24 -3.74 9.75
C LEU A 58 3.10 -4.54 10.37
N MET A 59 2.99 -5.81 9.98
CA MET A 59 1.93 -6.69 10.44
C MET A 59 2.42 -8.12 10.54
N THR A 60 1.86 -8.91 11.44
CA THR A 60 2.07 -10.37 11.45
C THR A 60 1.43 -11.01 10.23
N TYR A 61 1.84 -12.23 9.88
CA TYR A 61 1.19 -13.01 8.81
C TYR A 61 -0.33 -13.17 9.00
N ASN A 62 -0.78 -13.35 10.24
CA ASN A 62 -2.21 -13.48 10.53
C ASN A 62 -2.96 -12.16 10.28
N GLN A 63 -2.37 -11.02 10.68
CA GLN A 63 -2.95 -9.70 10.41
C GLN A 63 -2.99 -9.41 8.90
N ALA A 64 -1.94 -9.78 8.16
CA ALA A 64 -1.90 -9.66 6.71
C ALA A 64 -2.99 -10.52 6.04
N LEU A 65 -3.20 -11.75 6.53
CA LEU A 65 -4.22 -12.65 6.01
C LEU A 65 -5.63 -12.09 6.25
N LEU A 66 -5.89 -11.55 7.45
CA LEU A 66 -7.16 -10.92 7.76
C LEU A 66 -7.41 -9.67 6.90
N LEU A 67 -6.37 -8.85 6.68
CA LEU A 67 -6.45 -7.69 5.79
C LEU A 67 -6.76 -8.12 4.35
N ALA A 68 -6.06 -9.12 3.83
CA ALA A 68 -6.29 -9.63 2.47
C ALA A 68 -7.73 -10.14 2.31
N LYS A 69 -8.23 -10.93 3.27
CA LYS A 69 -9.62 -11.40 3.27
C LYS A 69 -10.61 -10.24 3.29
N PHE A 70 -10.42 -9.28 4.19
CA PHE A 70 -11.29 -8.11 4.28
C PHE A 70 -11.37 -7.34 2.95
N LEU A 71 -10.22 -7.12 2.30
CA LEU A 71 -10.17 -6.43 1.01
C LEU A 71 -10.92 -7.20 -0.08
N LEU A 72 -10.75 -8.52 -0.16
CA LEU A 72 -11.48 -9.38 -1.11
C LEU A 72 -12.99 -9.33 -0.87
N ASP A 73 -13.43 -9.50 0.38
CA ASP A 73 -14.84 -9.47 0.75
C ASP A 73 -15.46 -8.09 0.44
N SER A 74 -14.75 -7.00 0.75
CA SER A 74 -15.21 -5.63 0.49
C SER A 74 -15.35 -5.30 -1.00
N THR A 75 -14.51 -5.91 -1.84
CA THR A 75 -14.50 -5.71 -3.29
C THR A 75 -15.30 -6.76 -4.04
N LYS A 76 -15.88 -7.74 -3.33
CA LYS A 76 -16.55 -8.93 -3.89
C LYS A 76 -15.67 -9.70 -4.86
N GLN A 77 -14.35 -9.63 -4.67
CA GLN A 77 -13.37 -10.35 -5.47
C GLN A 77 -13.09 -11.71 -4.82
N THR A 78 -12.81 -12.71 -5.64
CA THR A 78 -12.33 -14.01 -5.17
C THR A 78 -10.82 -14.07 -5.27
N VAL A 79 -10.18 -14.91 -4.46
CA VAL A 79 -8.74 -15.16 -4.59
C VAL A 79 -8.48 -15.70 -6.00
N PRO A 80 -7.67 -15.01 -6.83
CA PRO A 80 -7.38 -15.52 -8.16
C PRO A 80 -6.66 -16.86 -8.03
N GLU A 81 -7.20 -17.90 -8.66
CA GLU A 81 -6.54 -19.19 -8.72
C GLU A 81 -5.14 -19.01 -9.31
N ARG A 82 -4.12 -19.48 -8.60
CA ARG A 82 -2.76 -19.51 -9.12
C ARG A 82 -2.77 -20.42 -10.34
N ARG A 83 -2.87 -19.86 -11.55
CA ARG A 83 -2.71 -20.63 -12.78
C ARG A 83 -1.36 -21.35 -12.70
N PRO A 84 -1.32 -22.69 -12.65
CA PRO A 84 -0.06 -23.38 -12.68
C PRO A 84 0.65 -22.96 -13.97
N LEU A 85 1.89 -22.48 -13.83
CA LEU A 85 2.73 -22.19 -14.98
C LEU A 85 2.93 -23.50 -15.73
N SER A 86 2.11 -23.66 -16.77
CA SER A 86 2.00 -24.85 -17.61
C SER A 86 3.40 -25.32 -17.99
N ILE A 87 3.70 -26.58 -17.68
CA ILE A 87 4.99 -27.23 -18.01
C ILE A 87 5.25 -27.12 -19.52
N TRP A 88 4.20 -27.05 -20.33
CA TRP A 88 4.23 -26.79 -21.77
C TRP A 88 4.91 -25.46 -22.13
N ARG A 89 4.77 -24.42 -21.30
CA ARG A 89 5.44 -23.12 -21.50
C ARG A 89 6.95 -23.20 -21.24
N ARG A 90 7.39 -24.11 -20.35
CA ARG A 90 8.82 -24.39 -20.10
C ARG A 90 9.43 -25.27 -21.19
N LEU A 91 8.65 -26.17 -21.77
CA LEU A 91 9.10 -26.99 -22.90
C LEU A 91 9.14 -26.21 -24.22
N ALA A 92 8.15 -25.36 -24.51
CA ALA A 92 8.14 -24.51 -25.70
C ALA A 92 9.33 -23.54 -25.73
N ALA A 93 9.68 -22.94 -24.58
CA ALA A 93 10.87 -22.09 -24.45
C ALA A 93 12.19 -22.86 -24.66
N ARG A 94 12.20 -24.18 -24.51
CA ARG A 94 13.37 -25.04 -24.76
C ARG A 94 13.44 -25.57 -26.20
N PHE A 95 12.36 -25.45 -26.98
CA PHE A 95 12.27 -25.95 -28.35
C PHE A 95 12.00 -24.87 -29.42
N GLY A 96 12.01 -23.58 -29.07
CA GLY A 96 12.12 -22.49 -30.05
C GLY A 96 11.00 -22.45 -31.11
N LEU A 97 9.75 -22.55 -30.67
CA LEU A 97 8.55 -22.25 -31.46
C LEU A 97 7.80 -21.06 -30.83
#